data_AF-W2M2U0-F1
#
_entry.id   AF-W2M2U0-F1
#
_cell.length_a   1.000
_cell.length_b   1.000
_cell.length_c   1.000
_cell.angle_alpha   90.00
_cell.angle_beta   90.00
_cell.angle_gamma   90.00
#
_symmetry.space_group_name_H-M   'P 1'
#
loop_
_entity.id
_entity.type
_entity.pdbx_description
1 polymer ?
#
loop_
_entity_poly.entity_id
_entity_poly.type
_entity_poly.pdbx_seq_one_letter_code
_entity_poly.pdbx_strand_id
1 'polypeptide(L)'
;MKTQTMYENSYDGIDKLRDSTKLNTWALYVGKYNLQKPGYEASMAVTLTAHYGDAAVAKLIQAASKVPQTEAVTTVLRKKQLSAWLAAEKSPNEVFRRLKLDKGMGNLFANPTMHTMTDYLNVFNFKCSRKHMSLMKTIAESYTDAAVAKAIREAAKDPETKSNALVLMGLQFDEWIIKEIKPAKMLQRVFGGTPTMEEKAIANVYASYYPRAKKHLSELDLL
;
A
#
# COMPACT_ATOMS: atom_id res chain seq x y z
N MET A 1 29.82 -13.23 -27.74
CA MET A 1 28.40 -12.82 -27.65
C MET A 1 28.10 -12.40 -26.22
N LYS A 2 27.97 -11.09 -25.96
CA LYS A 2 27.54 -10.55 -24.67
C LYS A 2 26.06 -10.20 -24.80
N THR A 3 25.20 -10.89 -24.07
CA THR A 3 23.76 -10.61 -24.01
C THR A 3 23.52 -9.42 -23.08
N GLN A 4 23.24 -8.29 -23.73
CA GLN A 4 22.34 -7.21 -23.33
C GLN A 4 21.56 -7.42 -22.02
N THR A 5 22.11 -6.93 -20.91
CA THR A 5 21.34 -6.63 -19.71
C THR A 5 20.57 -5.33 -19.95
N MET A 6 19.24 -5.48 -19.96
CA MET A 6 18.28 -4.41 -20.17
C MET A 6 18.33 -3.39 -19.04
N TYR A 7 18.63 -2.16 -19.42
CA TYR A 7 18.50 -0.89 -18.73
C TYR A 7 17.29 -0.81 -17.77
N GLU A 8 17.55 -0.86 -16.45
CA GLU A 8 16.75 -0.11 -15.48
C GLU A 8 17.51 1.19 -15.17
N ASN A 9 16.98 2.29 -15.71
CA ASN A 9 17.46 3.65 -15.45
C ASN A 9 17.66 3.90 -13.96
N SER A 10 18.91 4.08 -13.54
CA SER A 10 19.22 4.68 -12.24
C SER A 10 18.60 6.07 -12.22
N TYR A 11 17.57 6.27 -11.40
CA TYR A 11 16.83 7.53 -11.29
C TYR A 11 17.78 8.70 -10.97
N ASP A 12 17.78 9.73 -11.82
CA ASP A 12 18.73 10.85 -11.86
C ASP A 12 18.53 11.86 -10.71
N GLY A 13 18.72 11.43 -9.45
CA GLY A 13 18.92 12.32 -8.31
C GLY A 13 17.81 12.36 -7.25
N ILE A 14 16.67 11.68 -7.42
CA ILE A 14 15.62 11.63 -6.38
C ILE A 14 16.15 11.09 -5.04
N ASP A 15 17.09 10.15 -5.07
CA ASP A 15 17.69 9.59 -3.86
C ASP A 15 18.55 10.61 -3.10
N LYS A 16 19.08 11.64 -3.79
CA LYS A 16 19.79 12.75 -3.15
C LYS A 16 18.86 13.65 -2.33
N LEU A 17 17.54 13.58 -2.58
CA LEU A 17 16.52 14.27 -1.77
C LEU A 17 16.19 13.52 -0.48
N ARG A 18 16.73 12.33 -0.24
CA ARG A 18 16.61 11.66 1.07
C ARG A 18 17.45 12.35 2.14
N ASP A 19 18.43 13.16 1.74
CA ASP A 19 19.20 14.04 2.62
C ASP A 19 18.29 15.13 3.22
N SER A 20 18.38 15.30 4.53
CA SER A 20 17.55 16.24 5.27
C SER A 20 17.74 17.69 4.86
N THR A 21 18.96 18.06 4.46
CA THR A 21 19.29 19.42 4.06
C THR A 21 18.56 19.79 2.78
N LYS A 22 18.68 18.99 1.72
CA LYS A 22 18.15 19.34 0.39
C LYS A 22 16.62 19.36 0.36
N LEU A 23 15.99 18.36 0.99
CA LEU A 23 14.53 18.28 1.03
C LEU A 23 13.93 19.44 1.83
N ASN A 24 14.52 19.76 2.99
CA ASN A 24 14.06 20.87 3.82
C ASN A 24 14.33 22.23 3.17
N THR A 25 15.49 22.43 2.55
CA THR A 25 15.80 23.68 1.82
C THR A 25 14.78 23.92 0.71
N TRP A 26 14.44 22.89 -0.07
CA TRP A 26 13.43 23.04 -1.13
C TRP A 26 12.03 23.32 -0.57
N ALA A 27 11.65 22.66 0.54
CA ALA A 27 10.39 22.93 1.21
C ALA A 27 10.27 24.36 1.74
N LEU A 28 11.34 24.89 2.34
CA LEU A 28 11.41 26.28 2.78
C LEU A 28 11.26 27.25 1.60
N TYR A 29 11.93 26.97 0.48
CA TYR A 29 11.81 27.77 -0.73
C TYR A 29 10.38 27.79 -1.27
N VAL A 30 9.75 26.62 -1.45
CA VAL A 30 8.37 26.52 -1.95
C VAL A 30 7.39 27.20 -1.00
N GLY A 31 7.57 27.04 0.31
CA GLY A 31 6.77 27.74 1.31
C GLY A 31 6.86 29.26 1.17
N LYS A 32 8.08 29.80 1.05
CA LYS A 32 8.30 31.23 0.84
C LYS A 32 7.70 31.72 -0.48
N TYR A 33 7.84 30.94 -1.56
CA TYR A 33 7.25 31.27 -2.86
C TYR A 33 5.73 31.37 -2.78
N ASN A 34 5.06 30.38 -2.16
CA ASN A 34 3.60 30.36 -2.04
C ASN A 34 3.06 31.53 -1.20
N LEU A 35 3.77 31.93 -0.13
CA LEU A 35 3.42 33.12 0.65
C LEU A 35 3.48 34.41 -0.17
N GLN A 36 4.40 34.50 -1.13
CA GLN A 36 4.58 35.68 -1.99
C GLN A 36 3.67 35.67 -3.22
N LYS A 37 3.13 34.51 -3.60
CA LYS A 37 2.31 34.31 -4.81
C LYS A 37 0.99 33.61 -4.47
N PRO A 38 0.11 34.25 -3.66
CA PRO A 38 -1.21 33.70 -3.38
C PRO A 38 -1.99 33.49 -4.68
N GLY A 39 -2.60 32.32 -4.84
CA GLY A 39 -3.33 31.92 -6.06
C GLY A 39 -2.50 31.14 -7.10
N TYR A 40 -1.17 31.13 -7.00
CA TYR A 40 -0.27 30.37 -7.89
C TYR A 40 0.62 29.41 -7.07
N GLU A 41 0.00 28.65 -6.18
CA GLU A 41 0.73 27.78 -5.26
C GLU A 41 1.51 26.69 -6.02
N ALA A 42 2.83 26.66 -5.80
CA ALA A 42 3.67 25.54 -6.18
C ALA A 42 3.48 24.37 -5.21
N SER A 43 3.51 23.15 -5.75
CA SER A 43 3.40 21.91 -4.98
C SER A 43 4.58 21.01 -5.26
N MET A 44 5.44 20.82 -4.25
CA MET A 44 6.56 19.88 -4.33
C MET A 44 6.10 18.47 -4.73
N ALA A 45 4.98 17.99 -4.17
CA ALA A 45 4.45 16.67 -4.47
C ALA A 45 4.04 16.54 -5.95
N VAL A 46 3.40 17.58 -6.52
CA VAL A 46 3.03 17.60 -7.95
C VAL A 46 4.28 17.64 -8.82
N THR A 47 5.24 18.52 -8.51
CA THR A 47 6.51 18.62 -9.24
C THR A 47 7.28 17.29 -9.22
N LEU A 48 7.50 16.70 -8.04
CA LEU A 48 8.19 15.41 -7.92
C LEU A 48 7.47 14.30 -8.69
N THR A 49 6.14 14.25 -8.60
CA THR A 49 5.35 13.21 -9.26
C THR A 49 5.40 13.36 -10.79
N ALA A 50 5.36 14.58 -11.30
CA ALA A 50 5.49 14.85 -12.72
C ALA A 50 6.86 14.42 -13.28
N HIS A 51 7.93 14.59 -12.50
CA HIS A 51 9.29 14.24 -12.93
C HIS A 51 9.66 12.77 -12.72
N TYR A 52 9.29 12.19 -11.58
CA TYR A 52 9.76 10.86 -11.17
C TYR A 52 8.67 9.78 -11.14
N GLY A 53 7.40 10.18 -11.20
CA GLY A 53 6.25 9.28 -11.09
C GLY A 53 5.89 8.91 -9.64
N ASP A 54 4.63 8.51 -9.46
CA ASP A 54 4.01 8.26 -8.16
C ASP A 54 4.79 7.27 -7.27
N ALA A 55 5.19 6.13 -7.82
CA ALA A 55 5.93 5.10 -7.08
C ALA A 55 7.29 5.60 -6.54
N ALA A 56 8.05 6.35 -7.34
CA ALA A 56 9.35 6.86 -6.92
C ALA A 56 9.20 7.89 -5.79
N VAL A 57 8.20 8.76 -5.89
CA VAL A 57 7.90 9.76 -4.86
C VAL A 57 7.42 9.12 -3.57
N ALA A 58 6.55 8.10 -3.63
CA ALA A 58 6.12 7.36 -2.45
C ALA A 58 7.30 6.68 -1.73
N LYS A 59 8.23 6.08 -2.49
CA LYS A 59 9.47 5.50 -1.93
C LYS A 59 10.36 6.56 -1.27
N LEU A 60 10.53 7.73 -1.90
CA LEU A 60 11.26 8.86 -1.32
C LEU A 60 10.63 9.29 0.02
N ILE A 61 9.32 9.52 0.04
CA ILE A 61 8.59 9.96 1.24
C ILE A 61 8.78 8.97 2.38
N GLN A 62 8.67 7.67 2.11
CA GLN A 62 8.85 6.64 3.13
C GLN A 62 10.28 6.54 3.63
N ALA A 63 11.27 6.64 2.74
CA ALA A 63 12.67 6.61 3.13
C ALA A 63 13.02 7.84 3.99
N ALA A 64 12.63 9.03 3.55
CA ALA A 64 12.87 10.28 4.27
C ALA A 64 12.04 10.39 5.57
N SER A 65 10.89 9.73 5.69
CA SER A 65 10.13 9.75 6.96
C SER A 65 10.81 8.97 8.09
N LYS A 66 11.83 8.16 7.79
CA LYS A 66 12.64 7.45 8.79
C LYS A 66 13.77 8.32 9.36
N VAL A 67 14.00 9.50 8.78
CA VAL A 67 15.02 10.45 9.22
C VAL A 67 14.30 11.56 10.02
N PRO A 68 14.60 11.72 11.33
CA PRO A 68 13.86 12.65 12.20
C PRO A 68 13.80 14.08 11.65
N GLN A 69 14.89 14.55 11.02
CA GLN A 69 15.00 15.91 10.49
C GLN A 69 14.08 16.17 9.29
N THR A 70 13.55 15.14 8.63
CA THR A 70 12.65 15.26 7.46
C THR A 70 11.23 14.81 7.74
N GLU A 71 10.90 14.45 8.98
CA GLU A 71 9.56 13.97 9.35
C GLU A 71 8.46 15.01 9.03
N ALA A 72 8.71 16.28 9.36
CA ALA A 72 7.74 17.35 9.14
C ALA A 72 7.45 17.56 7.63
N VAL A 73 8.49 17.68 6.80
CA VAL A 73 8.32 17.87 5.35
C VAL A 73 7.68 16.64 4.70
N THR A 74 8.09 15.43 5.09
CA THR A 74 7.53 14.19 4.52
C THR A 74 6.08 13.98 4.92
N THR A 75 5.67 14.40 6.12
CA THR A 75 4.26 14.42 6.53
C THR A 75 3.42 15.32 5.63
N VAL A 76 3.91 16.51 5.31
CA VAL A 76 3.22 17.44 4.38
C VAL A 76 3.19 16.87 2.96
N LEU A 77 4.30 16.34 2.46
CA LEU A 77 4.39 15.73 1.13
C LEU A 77 3.43 14.54 0.99
N ARG A 78 3.39 13.65 2.00
CA ARG A 78 2.47 12.51 2.03
C ARG A 78 1.03 12.98 1.92
N LYS A 79 0.61 13.93 2.77
CA LYS A 79 -0.75 14.50 2.72
C LYS A 79 -1.08 15.11 1.36
N LYS A 80 -0.16 15.90 0.79
CA LYS A 80 -0.36 16.51 -0.54
C LYS A 80 -0.44 15.47 -1.66
N GLN A 81 0.34 14.39 -1.59
CA GLN A 81 0.27 13.29 -2.55
C GLN A 81 -1.11 12.60 -2.52
N LEU A 82 -1.59 12.22 -1.32
CA LEU A 82 -2.90 11.59 -1.16
C LEU A 82 -4.05 12.51 -1.62
N SER A 83 -4.01 13.78 -1.23
CA SER A 83 -5.01 14.77 -1.64
C SER A 83 -5.00 15.02 -3.14
N ALA A 84 -3.83 15.02 -3.79
CA ALA A 84 -3.72 15.19 -5.23
C ALA A 84 -4.36 14.01 -5.99
N TRP A 85 -4.16 12.77 -5.53
CA TRP A 85 -4.83 11.61 -6.12
C TRP A 85 -6.34 11.67 -5.94
N LEU A 86 -6.82 12.10 -4.77
CA LEU A 86 -8.26 12.24 -4.52
C LEU A 86 -8.88 13.35 -5.38
N ALA A 87 -8.23 14.52 -5.47
CA ALA A 87 -8.71 15.64 -6.27
C ALA A 87 -8.71 15.33 -7.78
N ALA A 88 -7.78 14.47 -8.23
CA ALA A 88 -7.75 13.95 -9.59
C ALA A 88 -8.67 12.72 -9.80
N GLU A 89 -9.57 12.46 -8.85
CA GLU A 89 -10.57 11.37 -8.88
C GLU A 89 -9.98 9.98 -9.19
N LYS A 90 -8.75 9.73 -8.74
CA LYS A 90 -8.11 8.44 -8.99
C LYS A 90 -8.86 7.34 -8.25
N SER A 91 -9.05 6.21 -8.92
CA SER A 91 -9.57 5.03 -8.23
C SER A 91 -8.45 4.36 -7.41
N PRO A 92 -8.78 3.62 -6.34
CA PRO A 92 -7.81 2.78 -5.63
C PRO A 92 -7.03 1.86 -6.57
N ASN A 93 -7.69 1.26 -7.57
CA ASN A 93 -7.05 0.37 -8.54
C ASN A 93 -6.07 1.13 -9.44
N GLU A 94 -6.36 2.39 -9.79
CA GLU A 94 -5.41 3.23 -10.53
C GLU A 94 -4.18 3.56 -9.67
N VAL A 95 -4.37 3.96 -8.41
CA VAL A 95 -3.26 4.26 -7.49
C VAL A 95 -2.42 3.01 -7.24
N PHE A 96 -3.03 1.84 -7.08
CA PHE A 96 -2.34 0.56 -6.95
C PHE A 96 -1.35 0.31 -8.11
N ARG A 97 -1.78 0.55 -9.36
CA ARG A 97 -0.91 0.45 -10.55
C ARG A 97 0.14 1.54 -10.61
N ARG A 98 -0.19 2.78 -10.23
CA ARG A 98 0.75 3.92 -10.18
C ARG A 98 1.87 3.70 -9.16
N LEU A 99 1.56 3.03 -8.06
CA LEU A 99 2.52 2.56 -7.05
C LEU A 99 3.30 1.32 -7.48
N LYS A 100 3.02 0.77 -8.67
CA LYS A 100 3.63 -0.43 -9.24
C LYS A 100 3.45 -1.65 -8.32
N LEU A 101 2.30 -1.76 -7.64
CA LEU A 101 1.96 -2.91 -6.80
C LEU A 101 1.38 -4.09 -7.61
N ASP A 102 1.05 -3.85 -8.88
CA ASP A 102 0.51 -4.80 -9.86
C ASP A 102 1.59 -5.65 -10.56
N LYS A 103 2.87 -5.49 -10.23
CA LYS A 103 4.00 -6.17 -10.91
C LYS A 103 4.31 -7.58 -10.39
N GLY A 104 3.27 -8.29 -9.96
CA GLY A 104 3.37 -9.66 -9.43
C GLY A 104 3.43 -9.73 -7.90
N MET A 105 3.06 -10.89 -7.35
CA MET A 105 2.95 -11.12 -5.91
C MET A 105 4.28 -10.91 -5.15
N GLY A 106 5.41 -11.39 -5.68
CA GLY A 106 6.72 -11.18 -5.05
C GLY A 106 7.06 -9.69 -4.89
N ASN A 107 6.82 -8.90 -5.94
CA ASN A 107 6.97 -7.45 -5.88
C ASN A 107 5.98 -6.82 -4.90
N LEU A 108 4.70 -7.24 -4.88
CA LEU A 108 3.71 -6.70 -3.94
C LEU A 108 4.21 -6.80 -2.49
N PHE A 109 4.78 -7.95 -2.09
CA PHE A 109 5.26 -8.14 -0.73
C PHE A 109 6.57 -7.40 -0.43
N ALA A 110 7.47 -7.26 -1.40
CA ALA A 110 8.73 -6.53 -1.22
C ALA A 110 8.59 -5.01 -1.43
N ASN A 111 7.50 -4.54 -2.05
CA ASN A 111 7.36 -3.14 -2.43
C ASN A 111 7.06 -2.28 -1.19
N PRO A 112 7.94 -1.32 -0.86
CA PRO A 112 7.81 -0.58 0.37
C PRO A 112 6.62 0.41 0.32
N THR A 113 6.06 0.74 -0.87
CA THR A 113 4.92 1.65 -1.03
C THR A 113 3.56 1.05 -0.66
N MET A 114 3.51 -0.19 -0.14
CA MET A 114 2.26 -0.82 0.27
C MET A 114 1.53 -0.02 1.36
N HIS A 115 2.27 0.55 2.33
CA HIS A 115 1.70 1.44 3.34
C HIS A 115 1.03 2.69 2.73
N THR A 116 1.61 3.26 1.67
CA THR A 116 1.06 4.42 0.97
C THR A 116 -0.27 4.09 0.31
N MET A 117 -0.42 2.87 -0.21
CA MET A 117 -1.70 2.39 -0.74
C MET A 117 -2.76 2.25 0.36
N THR A 118 -2.38 1.72 1.53
CA THR A 118 -3.28 1.63 2.69
C THR A 118 -3.73 3.03 3.16
N ASP A 119 -2.80 3.99 3.26
CA ASP A 119 -3.13 5.37 3.61
C ASP A 119 -4.12 5.98 2.61
N TYR A 120 -3.93 5.72 1.31
CA TYR A 120 -4.84 6.22 0.28
C TYR A 120 -6.23 5.60 0.38
N LEU A 121 -6.33 4.29 0.59
CA LEU A 121 -7.61 3.60 0.78
C LEU A 121 -8.39 4.18 1.97
N ASN A 122 -7.72 4.48 3.08
CA ASN A 122 -8.35 5.10 4.25
C ASN A 122 -8.95 6.47 3.91
N VAL A 123 -8.19 7.32 3.22
CA VAL A 123 -8.68 8.65 2.80
C VAL A 123 -9.81 8.52 1.77
N PHE A 124 -9.67 7.62 0.79
CA PHE A 124 -10.66 7.38 -0.24
C PHE A 124 -11.98 6.89 0.37
N ASN A 125 -11.95 5.87 1.23
CA ASN A 125 -13.16 5.31 1.85
C ASN A 125 -13.85 6.32 2.78
N PHE A 126 -13.07 7.14 3.50
CA PHE A 126 -13.63 8.20 4.34
C PHE A 126 -14.37 9.27 3.51
N LYS A 127 -13.86 9.61 2.32
CA LYS A 127 -14.44 10.66 1.47
C LYS A 127 -15.48 10.14 0.47
N CYS A 128 -15.37 8.88 0.06
CA CYS A 128 -16.16 8.24 -0.99
C CYS A 128 -16.91 7.01 -0.43
N SER A 129 -17.73 7.22 0.60
CA SER A 129 -18.36 6.15 1.41
C SER A 129 -19.22 5.15 0.64
N ARG A 130 -19.79 5.51 -0.52
CA ARG A 130 -20.64 4.62 -1.34
C ARG A 130 -19.87 3.55 -2.12
N LYS A 131 -18.53 3.59 -2.13
CA LYS A 131 -17.66 2.66 -2.88
C LYS A 131 -16.52 2.18 -1.97
N HIS A 132 -16.84 1.65 -0.79
CA HIS A 132 -15.82 1.09 0.10
C HIS A 132 -14.96 0.07 -0.66
N MET A 133 -13.66 0.34 -0.75
CA MET A 133 -12.66 -0.50 -1.39
C MET A 133 -11.70 -1.03 -0.34
N SER A 134 -11.44 -2.33 -0.34
CA SER A 134 -10.36 -2.92 0.47
C SER A 134 -9.14 -3.19 -0.42
N LEU A 135 -7.96 -3.20 0.20
CA LEU A 135 -6.72 -3.61 -0.50
C LEU A 135 -6.85 -5.03 -1.02
N MET A 136 -7.53 -5.90 -0.27
CA MET A 136 -7.78 -7.28 -0.67
C MET A 136 -8.69 -7.39 -1.87
N LYS A 137 -9.75 -6.59 -1.97
CA LYS A 137 -10.60 -6.53 -3.18
C LYS A 137 -9.78 -6.10 -4.40
N THR A 138 -8.90 -5.12 -4.22
CA THR A 138 -7.99 -4.65 -5.28
C THR A 138 -7.02 -5.76 -5.75
N ILE A 139 -6.48 -6.55 -4.82
CA ILE A 139 -5.59 -7.68 -5.13
C ILE A 139 -6.38 -8.84 -5.76
N ALA A 140 -7.57 -9.13 -5.23
CA ALA A 140 -8.42 -10.24 -5.65
C ALA A 140 -9.00 -10.06 -7.07
N GLU A 141 -8.98 -8.85 -7.62
CA GLU A 141 -9.29 -8.61 -9.05
C GLU A 141 -8.30 -9.32 -9.99
N SER A 142 -7.10 -9.66 -9.52
CA SER A 142 -6.05 -10.30 -10.32
C SER A 142 -5.70 -11.73 -9.88
N TYR A 143 -6.08 -12.14 -8.65
CA TYR A 143 -5.68 -13.41 -8.04
C TYR A 143 -6.82 -14.04 -7.24
N THR A 144 -6.88 -15.37 -7.17
CA THR A 144 -7.89 -16.07 -6.35
C THR A 144 -7.55 -15.99 -4.86
N ASP A 145 -8.57 -16.01 -3.99
CA ASP A 145 -8.38 -15.98 -2.52
C ASP A 145 -7.43 -17.09 -2.05
N ALA A 146 -7.51 -18.29 -2.64
CA ALA A 146 -6.60 -19.40 -2.37
C ALA A 146 -5.15 -19.12 -2.75
N ALA A 147 -4.92 -18.57 -3.95
CA ALA A 147 -3.57 -18.25 -4.43
C ALA A 147 -2.93 -17.16 -3.57
N VAL A 148 -3.70 -16.13 -3.22
CA VAL A 148 -3.25 -15.05 -2.35
C VAL A 148 -2.92 -15.57 -0.95
N ALA A 149 -3.76 -16.43 -0.37
CA ALA A 149 -3.52 -16.97 0.96
C ALA A 149 -2.22 -17.78 1.06
N LYS A 150 -1.93 -18.62 0.05
CA LYS A 150 -0.67 -19.37 -0.04
C LYS A 150 0.53 -18.45 -0.25
N ALA A 151 0.41 -17.49 -1.16
CA ALA A 151 1.48 -16.52 -1.42
C ALA A 151 1.82 -15.69 -0.18
N ILE A 152 0.83 -15.27 0.61
CA ILE A 152 1.02 -14.58 1.89
C ILE A 152 1.79 -15.46 2.88
N ARG A 153 1.42 -16.74 3.01
CA ARG A 153 2.13 -17.67 3.90
C ARG A 153 3.58 -17.88 3.52
N GLU A 154 3.85 -17.97 2.22
CA GLU A 154 5.21 -18.12 1.72
C GLU A 154 6.02 -16.85 1.99
N ALA A 155 5.48 -15.68 1.63
CA ALA A 155 6.13 -14.39 1.87
C ALA A 155 6.33 -14.08 3.37
N ALA A 156 5.54 -14.69 4.26
CA ALA A 156 5.72 -14.54 5.72
C ALA A 156 6.96 -15.28 6.27
N LYS A 157 7.58 -16.16 5.47
CA LYS A 157 8.80 -16.90 5.86
C LYS A 157 10.07 -16.07 5.67
N ASP A 158 10.09 -15.17 4.70
CA ASP A 158 11.22 -14.30 4.40
C ASP A 158 11.16 -13.02 5.26
N PRO A 159 12.21 -12.69 6.05
CA PRO A 159 12.27 -11.49 6.87
C PRO A 159 11.98 -10.17 6.13
N GLU A 160 12.39 -10.04 4.86
CA GLU A 160 12.20 -8.80 4.10
C GLU A 160 10.72 -8.56 3.75
N THR A 161 10.00 -9.63 3.44
CA THR A 161 8.59 -9.57 3.03
C THR A 161 7.61 -9.82 4.18
N LYS A 162 8.09 -10.34 5.32
CA LYS A 162 7.25 -10.80 6.44
C LYS A 162 6.31 -9.74 6.97
N SER A 163 6.77 -8.51 7.14
CA SER A 163 5.92 -7.43 7.68
C SER A 163 4.73 -7.17 6.76
N ASN A 164 4.98 -7.02 5.46
CA ASN A 164 3.92 -6.77 4.48
C ASN A 164 2.99 -7.98 4.33
N ALA A 165 3.54 -9.19 4.34
CA ALA A 165 2.77 -10.43 4.29
C ALA A 165 1.80 -10.55 5.49
N LEU A 166 2.24 -10.23 6.70
CA LEU A 166 1.39 -10.28 7.89
C LEU A 166 0.26 -9.22 7.86
N VAL A 167 0.53 -8.03 7.34
CA VAL A 167 -0.51 -7.00 7.12
C VAL A 167 -1.55 -7.53 6.13
N LEU A 168 -1.12 -8.07 4.99
CA LEU A 168 -2.04 -8.63 4.00
C LEU A 168 -2.81 -9.84 4.53
N MET A 169 -2.20 -10.65 5.40
CA MET A 169 -2.89 -11.78 6.06
C MET A 169 -4.05 -11.28 6.92
N GLY A 170 -3.83 -10.24 7.74
CA GLY A 170 -4.89 -9.64 8.56
C GLY A 170 -6.03 -9.10 7.70
N LEU A 171 -5.69 -8.31 6.67
CA LEU A 171 -6.67 -7.75 5.74
C LEU A 171 -7.46 -8.85 4.99
N GLN A 172 -6.80 -9.93 4.60
CA GLN A 172 -7.47 -11.08 3.97
C GLN A 172 -8.46 -11.74 4.92
N PHE A 173 -8.09 -11.90 6.19
CA PHE A 173 -8.98 -12.51 7.18
C PHE A 173 -10.17 -11.61 7.51
N ASP A 174 -9.97 -10.30 7.62
CA ASP A 174 -11.07 -9.35 7.80
C ASP A 174 -12.06 -9.44 6.63
N GLU A 175 -11.57 -9.51 5.40
CA GLU A 175 -12.42 -9.67 4.20
C GLU A 175 -13.19 -11.00 4.22
N TRP A 176 -12.57 -12.09 4.68
CA TRP A 176 -13.29 -13.37 4.85
C TRP A 176 -14.37 -13.31 5.93
N ILE A 177 -14.14 -12.57 7.01
CA ILE A 177 -15.14 -12.38 8.07
C ILE A 177 -16.31 -11.54 7.54
N ILE A 178 -16.03 -10.47 6.79
CA ILE A 178 -17.04 -9.61 6.14
C ILE A 178 -17.87 -10.42 5.13
N LYS A 179 -17.26 -11.37 4.42
CA LYS A 179 -17.95 -12.34 3.55
C LYS A 179 -18.66 -13.48 4.33
N GLU A 180 -18.77 -13.36 5.65
CA GLU A 180 -19.37 -14.34 6.56
C GLU A 180 -18.76 -15.76 6.52
N ILE A 181 -17.49 -15.88 6.13
CA ILE A 181 -16.80 -17.17 6.05
C ILE A 181 -16.42 -17.63 7.46
N LYS A 182 -17.27 -18.44 8.09
CA LYS A 182 -16.98 -19.02 9.42
C LYS A 182 -15.75 -19.96 9.37
N PRO A 183 -14.95 -20.08 10.45
CA PRO A 183 -13.76 -20.95 10.47
C PRO A 183 -14.02 -22.39 10.01
N ALA A 184 -15.14 -22.98 10.45
CA ALA A 184 -15.55 -24.33 10.07
C ALA A 184 -15.86 -24.51 8.57
N LYS A 185 -16.10 -23.43 7.83
CA LYS A 185 -16.39 -23.44 6.39
C LYS A 185 -15.24 -22.89 5.54
N MET A 186 -14.19 -22.33 6.17
CA MET A 186 -13.14 -21.63 5.46
C MET A 186 -12.43 -22.53 4.44
N LEU A 187 -11.99 -23.72 4.85
CA LEU A 187 -11.30 -24.66 3.95
C LEU A 187 -12.11 -24.95 2.68
N GLN A 188 -13.40 -25.25 2.84
CA GLN A 188 -14.29 -25.53 1.72
C GLN A 188 -14.52 -24.29 0.83
N ARG A 189 -14.70 -23.11 1.45
CA ARG A 189 -15.05 -21.87 0.74
C ARG A 189 -13.86 -21.24 0.01
N VAL A 190 -12.67 -21.29 0.60
CA VAL A 190 -11.48 -20.61 0.08
C VAL A 190 -10.69 -21.54 -0.83
N PHE A 191 -10.42 -22.77 -0.39
CA PHE A 191 -9.52 -23.68 -1.10
C PHE A 191 -10.26 -24.74 -1.93
N GLY A 192 -11.45 -25.15 -1.48
CA GLY A 192 -12.21 -26.23 -2.11
C GLY A 192 -11.49 -27.58 -2.05
N GLY A 193 -12.12 -28.62 -2.58
CA GLY A 193 -11.52 -29.96 -2.68
C GLY A 193 -11.02 -30.54 -1.35
N THR A 194 -10.00 -31.40 -1.44
CA THR A 194 -9.32 -31.98 -0.28
C THR A 194 -8.17 -31.06 0.15
N PRO A 195 -8.20 -30.50 1.38
CA PRO A 195 -7.24 -29.48 1.77
C PRO A 195 -5.85 -30.04 2.05
N THR A 196 -4.83 -29.32 1.59
CA THR A 196 -3.42 -29.62 1.87
C THR A 196 -3.05 -29.33 3.33
N MET A 197 -1.88 -29.79 3.77
CA MET A 197 -1.37 -29.47 5.10
C MET A 197 -1.17 -27.96 5.30
N GLU A 198 -0.73 -27.27 4.25
CA GLU A 198 -0.56 -25.82 4.25
C GLU A 198 -1.90 -25.08 4.43
N GLU A 199 -2.93 -25.49 3.69
CA GLU A 199 -4.27 -24.88 3.77
C GLU A 199 -4.91 -25.10 5.14
N LYS A 200 -4.69 -26.28 5.74
CA LYS A 200 -5.08 -26.54 7.14
C LYS A 200 -4.35 -25.63 8.12
N ALA A 201 -3.07 -25.36 7.91
CA ALA A 201 -2.32 -24.43 8.74
C ALA A 201 -2.88 -23.00 8.62
N ILE A 202 -3.21 -22.54 7.41
CA ILE A 202 -3.89 -21.25 7.20
C ILE A 202 -5.22 -21.21 7.95
N ALA A 203 -6.01 -22.29 7.89
CA ALA A 203 -7.29 -22.39 8.57
C ALA A 203 -7.19 -22.32 10.10
N ASN A 204 -6.15 -22.91 10.67
CA ASN A 204 -5.92 -22.82 12.10
C ASN A 204 -5.60 -21.39 12.53
N VAL A 205 -4.75 -20.68 11.78
CA VAL A 205 -4.43 -19.27 12.06
C VAL A 205 -5.67 -18.40 11.93
N TYR A 206 -6.48 -18.61 10.87
CA TYR A 206 -7.74 -17.90 10.69
C TYR A 206 -8.73 -18.15 11.84
N ALA A 207 -8.87 -19.41 12.28
CA ALA A 207 -9.75 -19.77 13.39
C ALA A 207 -9.34 -19.09 14.70
N SER A 208 -8.04 -18.96 14.97
CA SER A 208 -7.54 -18.22 16.14
C SER A 208 -7.77 -16.71 16.04
N TYR A 209 -7.70 -16.14 14.84
CA TYR A 209 -7.91 -14.71 14.58
C TYR A 209 -9.39 -14.30 14.71
N TYR A 210 -10.29 -15.17 14.22
CA TYR A 210 -11.70 -14.88 13.97
C TYR A 210 -12.48 -14.29 15.16
N PRO A 211 -12.42 -14.80 16.41
CA PRO A 211 -13.29 -14.31 17.48
C PRO A 211 -13.06 -12.84 17.84
N ARG A 212 -11.79 -12.45 17.94
CA ARG A 212 -11.39 -11.08 18.28
C ARG A 212 -11.69 -10.12 17.13
N ALA A 213 -11.32 -10.51 15.91
CA ALA A 213 -11.54 -9.68 14.73
C ALA A 213 -13.02 -9.49 14.44
N LYS A 214 -13.83 -10.55 14.52
CA LYS A 214 -15.29 -10.44 14.34
C LYS A 214 -15.92 -9.45 15.31
N LYS A 215 -15.54 -9.51 16.59
CA LYS A 215 -16.02 -8.53 17.60
C LYS A 215 -15.66 -7.10 17.19
N HIS A 216 -14.40 -6.87 16.82
CA HIS A 216 -13.92 -5.55 16.42
C HIS A 216 -14.62 -5.03 15.15
N LEU A 217 -14.81 -5.87 14.14
CA LEU A 217 -15.51 -5.50 12.90
C LEU A 217 -16.99 -5.18 13.14
N SER A 218 -17.65 -5.88 14.07
CA SER A 218 -19.01 -5.50 14.51
C SER A 218 -19.05 -4.14 15.22
N GLU A 219 -18.07 -3.82 16.05
CA GLU A 219 -17.98 -2.50 16.73
C GLU A 219 -17.75 -1.34 15.74
N LEU A 220 -17.27 -1.65 14.53
CA LEU A 220 -17.07 -0.70 13.44
C LEU A 220 -18.21 -0.69 12.42
N ASP A 221 -19.32 -1.41 12.67
CA ASP A 221 -20.46 -1.58 11.76
C ASP A 221 -20.06 -2.11 10.37
N LEU A 222 -19.09 -3.02 10.30
CA LEU A 222 -18.58 -3.63 9.06
C LEU A 222 -19.16 -5.02 8.76
N LEU A 223 -20.03 -5.56 9.62
CA LEU A 223 -20.72 -6.85 9.49
C LEU A 223 -22.23 -6.65 9.48
#